data_AF-A0A6M8MBW8-F1
#
_entry.id   AF-A0A6M8MBW8-F1
#
_cell.length_a   1.000
_cell.length_b   1.000
_cell.length_c   1.000
_cell.angle_alpha   90.00
_cell.angle_beta   90.00
_cell.angle_gamma   90.00
#
_symmetry.space_group_name_H-M   'P 1'
#
loop_
_entity.id
_entity.type
_entity.pdbx_description
1 polymer ?
#
loop_
_entity_poly.entity_id
_entity_poly.type
_entity_poly.pdbx_seq_one_letter_code
_entity_poly.pdbx_strand_id
1 'polypeptide(L)'
;MTAGDTFEEAYNAAVEIAHICLEELVADGHPVPMPSSARAYHGHDDFVNMGWGMVEIDITPYLGKTEKVNVTLPGFVIQRIDRYVRDHNVKSRSSFLADAALEKLGRI
;
A
#
# COMPACT_ATOMS: atom_id res chain seq x y z
N MET A 1 -6.40 17.82 5.68
CA MET A 1 -5.65 18.40 6.81
C MET A 1 -6.31 17.92 8.08
N THR A 2 -5.54 17.40 9.03
CA THR A 2 -6.02 16.94 10.35
C THR A 2 -5.23 17.64 11.45
N ALA A 3 -5.70 17.58 12.69
CA ALA A 3 -5.05 18.17 13.85
C ALA A 3 -5.25 17.29 15.10
N GLY A 4 -4.34 17.41 16.06
CA GLY A 4 -4.42 16.78 17.37
C GLY A 4 -3.67 17.62 18.40
N ASP A 5 -4.06 17.53 19.67
CA ASP A 5 -3.43 18.29 20.76
C ASP A 5 -2.09 17.65 21.16
N THR A 6 -1.91 16.37 20.81
CA THR A 6 -0.64 15.64 20.90
C THR A 6 -0.19 15.09 19.56
N PHE A 7 1.10 14.76 19.44
CA PHE A 7 1.65 14.10 18.25
C PHE A 7 0.94 12.77 17.95
N GLU A 8 0.69 11.96 18.98
CA GLU A 8 0.01 10.66 18.83
C GLU A 8 -1.42 10.82 18.31
N GLU A 9 -2.16 11.81 18.82
CA GLU A 9 -3.51 12.12 18.31
C GLU A 9 -3.46 12.59 16.86
N ALA A 10 -2.54 13.49 16.52
CA ALA A 10 -2.38 13.97 15.15
C ALA A 10 -1.97 12.84 14.19
N TYR A 11 -1.12 11.91 14.63
CA TYR A 11 -0.72 10.74 13.85
C TYR A 11 -1.89 9.78 13.62
N ASN A 12 -2.63 9.43 14.68
CA ASN A 12 -3.80 8.56 14.54
C ASN A 12 -4.88 9.18 13.63
N ALA A 13 -5.11 10.49 13.77
CA ALA A 13 -6.04 11.20 12.90
C ALA A 13 -5.54 11.27 11.45
N ALA A 14 -4.21 11.29 11.22
CA ALA A 14 -3.65 11.23 9.87
C ALA A 14 -3.85 9.85 9.22
N VAL A 15 -3.68 8.77 10.00
CA VAL A 15 -3.99 7.40 9.55
C VAL A 15 -5.46 7.28 9.16
N GLU A 16 -6.38 7.78 10.01
CA GLU A 16 -7.82 7.74 9.75
C GLU A 16 -8.19 8.50 8.47
N ILE A 17 -7.72 9.75 8.32
CA ILE A 17 -7.99 10.53 7.10
C ILE A 17 -7.39 9.84 5.87
N ALA A 18 -6.22 9.23 5.97
CA ALA A 18 -5.63 8.54 4.83
C ALA A 18 -6.50 7.36 4.36
N HIS A 19 -7.11 6.60 5.29
CA HIS A 19 -8.10 5.58 4.94
C HIS A 19 -9.34 6.17 4.26
N ILE A 20 -9.91 7.26 4.80
CA ILE A 20 -11.08 7.93 4.19
C ILE A 20 -10.76 8.41 2.78
N CYS A 21 -9.60 9.06 2.56
CA CYS A 21 -9.20 9.52 1.24
C CYS A 21 -9.00 8.36 0.25
N LEU A 22 -8.47 7.22 0.70
CA LEU A 22 -8.35 6.02 -0.14
C LEU A 22 -9.72 5.45 -0.52
N GLU A 23 -10.68 5.45 0.41
CA GLU A 23 -12.07 5.03 0.14
C GLU A 23 -12.75 5.93 -0.89
N GLU A 24 -12.62 7.26 -0.73
CA GLU A 24 -13.17 8.24 -1.67
C GLU A 24 -12.57 8.09 -3.07
N LEU A 25 -11.25 7.94 -3.19
CA LEU A 25 -10.58 7.74 -4.47
C LEU A 25 -11.10 6.50 -5.19
N VAL A 26 -11.25 5.38 -4.45
CA VAL A 26 -11.80 4.14 -5.01
C VAL A 26 -13.26 4.30 -5.42
N ALA A 27 -14.08 4.95 -4.59
CA ALA A 27 -15.49 5.20 -4.87
C ALA A 27 -15.69 6.04 -6.15
N ASP A 28 -14.80 7.01 -6.37
CA ASP A 28 -14.79 7.87 -7.54
C ASP A 28 -14.13 7.22 -8.78
N GLY A 29 -13.64 5.98 -8.65
CA GLY A 29 -12.97 5.24 -9.73
C GLY A 29 -11.56 5.75 -10.07
N HIS A 30 -10.95 6.56 -9.18
CA HIS A 30 -9.57 6.99 -9.31
C HIS A 30 -8.61 5.86 -8.90
N PRO A 31 -7.41 5.80 -9.50
CA PRO A 31 -6.40 4.84 -9.08
C PRO A 31 -5.86 5.19 -7.69
N VAL A 32 -5.59 4.16 -6.88
CA VAL A 32 -4.87 4.29 -5.61
C VAL A 32 -3.48 4.90 -5.88
N PRO A 33 -3.09 5.96 -5.14
CA PRO A 33 -1.83 6.66 -5.37
C PRO A 33 -0.64 5.81 -4.98
N MET A 34 0.47 6.14 -5.62
CA MET A 34 1.76 5.50 -5.43
C MET A 34 2.52 6.12 -4.26
N PRO A 35 3.18 5.31 -3.40
CA PRO A 35 4.13 5.86 -2.42
C PRO A 35 5.14 6.74 -3.13
N SER A 36 5.31 7.96 -2.62
CA SER A 36 6.26 8.93 -3.11
C SER A 36 7.39 9.10 -2.10
N SER A 37 8.57 9.48 -2.59
CA SER A 37 9.71 9.75 -1.71
C SER A 37 9.44 11.01 -0.88
N ALA A 38 9.64 10.93 0.44
CA ALA A 38 9.59 12.10 1.33
C ALA A 38 10.55 13.23 0.87
N ARG A 39 11.66 12.87 0.21
CA ARG A 39 12.62 13.83 -0.34
C ARG A 39 12.01 14.75 -1.40
N ALA A 40 10.99 14.29 -2.12
CA ALA A 40 10.30 15.11 -3.12
C ALA A 40 9.59 16.32 -2.48
N TYR A 41 9.21 16.22 -1.21
CA TYR A 41 8.47 17.26 -0.51
C TYR A 41 9.29 18.02 0.54
N HIS A 42 10.39 17.45 1.03
CA HIS A 42 11.28 18.11 1.99
C HIS A 42 11.86 19.46 1.50
N GLY A 43 11.98 19.66 0.19
CA GLY A 43 12.49 20.90 -0.41
C GLY A 43 11.42 21.95 -0.72
N HIS A 44 10.15 21.72 -0.37
CA HIS A 44 9.06 22.65 -0.69
C HIS A 44 8.95 23.76 0.35
N ASP A 45 8.84 25.01 -0.10
CA ASP A 45 8.83 26.20 0.77
C ASP A 45 7.69 26.18 1.80
N ASP A 46 6.55 25.57 1.45
CA ASP A 46 5.37 25.45 2.33
C ASP A 46 5.62 24.57 3.57
N PHE A 47 6.66 23.74 3.59
CA PHE A 47 6.96 22.81 4.68
C PHE A 47 8.24 23.17 5.45
N VAL A 48 8.77 24.38 5.24
CA VAL A 48 9.96 24.86 5.96
C VAL A 48 9.69 24.89 7.46
N ASN A 49 10.62 24.33 8.23
CA ASN A 49 10.54 24.13 9.69
C ASN A 49 9.43 23.16 10.19
N MET A 50 8.82 22.37 9.30
CA MET A 50 7.90 21.31 9.72
C MET A 50 8.63 19.98 10.01
N GLY A 51 8.05 19.18 10.91
CA GLY A 51 8.47 17.80 11.14
C GLY A 51 7.86 16.86 10.10
N TRP A 52 8.57 15.77 9.81
CA TRP A 52 8.14 14.75 8.83
C TRP A 52 7.90 13.42 9.53
N GLY A 53 6.88 12.71 9.07
CA GLY A 53 6.55 11.34 9.48
C GLY A 53 6.14 10.51 8.26
N MET A 54 6.23 9.19 8.40
CA MET A 54 5.71 8.24 7.41
C MET A 54 4.51 7.52 8.02
N VAL A 55 3.45 7.36 7.23
CA VAL A 55 2.30 6.53 7.60
C VAL A 55 2.35 5.27 6.74
N GLU A 56 2.43 4.11 7.39
CA GLU A 56 2.35 2.82 6.72
C GLU A 56 0.89 2.38 6.63
N ILE A 57 0.41 2.14 5.40
CA ILE A 57 -0.97 1.74 5.13
C ILE A 57 -0.97 0.53 4.20
N ASP A 58 -1.68 -0.52 4.60
CA ASP A 58 -1.99 -1.62 3.69
C ASP A 58 -3.03 -1.16 2.66
N ILE A 59 -2.60 -0.99 1.42
CA ILE A 59 -3.47 -0.54 0.33
C ILE A 59 -4.30 -1.68 -0.30
N THR A 60 -4.05 -2.93 0.07
CA THR A 60 -4.69 -4.12 -0.52
C THR A 60 -6.22 -4.03 -0.57
N PRO A 61 -6.92 -3.53 0.46
CA PRO A 61 -8.38 -3.39 0.43
C PRO A 61 -8.90 -2.43 -0.65
N TYR A 62 -8.06 -1.51 -1.11
CA TYR A 62 -8.42 -0.44 -2.05
C TYR A 62 -8.08 -0.76 -3.51
N LEU A 63 -7.46 -1.91 -3.79
CA LEU A 63 -7.10 -2.32 -5.16
C LEU A 63 -8.30 -2.80 -5.99
N GLY A 64 -9.52 -2.69 -5.46
CA GLY A 64 -10.76 -3.03 -6.14
C GLY A 64 -11.17 -4.49 -5.97
N LYS A 65 -12.16 -4.89 -6.76
CA LYS A 65 -12.74 -6.24 -6.67
C LYS A 65 -11.73 -7.29 -7.09
N THR A 66 -11.58 -8.33 -6.27
CA THR A 66 -10.77 -9.50 -6.65
C THR A 66 -11.40 -10.23 -7.83
N GLU A 67 -10.64 -10.36 -8.91
CA GLU A 67 -11.01 -11.19 -10.06
C GLU A 67 -10.27 -12.52 -10.04
N LYS A 68 -11.00 -13.61 -10.30
CA LYS A 68 -10.40 -14.95 -10.37
C LYS A 68 -9.85 -15.18 -11.77
N VAL A 69 -8.53 -15.35 -11.87
CA VAL A 69 -7.83 -15.69 -13.13
C VAL A 69 -7.31 -17.13 -13.10
N ASN A 70 -7.39 -17.83 -14.24
CA ASN A 70 -6.76 -19.13 -14.43
C ASN A 70 -5.46 -18.92 -15.22
N VAL A 71 -4.32 -19.32 -14.64
CA VAL A 71 -2.98 -19.14 -15.25
C VAL A 71 -2.24 -20.46 -15.35
N THR A 72 -1.37 -20.58 -16.36
CA THR A 72 -0.44 -21.72 -16.50
C THR A 72 0.95 -21.27 -16.11
N LEU A 73 1.56 -21.96 -15.15
CA LEU A 73 2.92 -21.70 -14.68
C LEU A 73 3.74 -23.00 -14.71
N PRO A 74 5.06 -22.94 -14.95
CA PRO A 74 5.92 -24.11 -14.83
C PRO A 74 5.83 -24.74 -13.43
N GLY A 75 5.80 -26.08 -13.33
CA GLY A 75 5.66 -26.78 -12.05
C GLY A 75 6.74 -26.42 -11.03
N PHE A 76 7.97 -26.18 -11.48
CA PHE A 76 9.06 -25.69 -10.65
C PHE A 76 8.75 -24.34 -9.98
N VAL A 77 8.11 -23.41 -10.70
CA VAL A 77 7.72 -22.10 -10.16
C VAL A 77 6.66 -22.28 -9.06
N ILE A 78 5.65 -23.12 -9.30
CA ILE A 78 4.62 -23.43 -8.29
C ILE A 78 5.24 -23.98 -7.01
N GLN A 79 6.20 -24.92 -7.12
CA GLN A 79 6.88 -25.48 -5.97
C GLN A 79 7.68 -24.44 -5.17
N ARG A 80 8.29 -23.46 -5.85
CA ARG A 80 9.03 -22.36 -5.22
C ARG A 80 8.08 -21.40 -4.49
N ILE A 81 6.96 -21.04 -5.12
CA ILE A 81 5.91 -20.22 -4.49
C ILE A 81 5.37 -20.91 -3.24
N ASP A 82 5.05 -22.20 -3.34
CA ASP A 82 4.53 -22.99 -2.20
C ASP A 82 5.48 -23.02 -1.01
N ARG A 83 6.77 -23.18 -1.28
CA ARG A 83 7.79 -23.16 -0.24
C ARG A 83 7.85 -21.78 0.41
N TYR A 84 7.91 -20.72 -0.39
CA TYR A 84 7.96 -19.36 0.11
C TYR A 84 6.75 -19.03 0.99
N VAL A 85 5.54 -19.37 0.53
CA VAL A 85 4.29 -19.13 1.25
C VAL A 85 4.28 -19.80 2.62
N ARG A 86 4.76 -21.04 2.70
CA ARG A 86 4.88 -21.75 3.99
C ARG A 86 5.96 -21.15 4.89
N ASP A 87 7.13 -20.88 4.34
CA ASP A 87 8.31 -20.48 5.13
C ASP A 87 8.19 -19.05 5.67
N HIS A 88 7.45 -18.16 4.99
CA HIS A 88 7.28 -16.75 5.35
C HIS A 88 5.87 -16.41 5.88
N ASN A 89 5.05 -17.43 6.17
CA ASN A 89 3.68 -17.27 6.67
C ASN A 89 2.82 -16.33 5.80
N VAL A 90 3.01 -16.38 4.48
CA VAL A 90 2.20 -15.61 3.53
C VAL A 90 0.80 -16.23 3.46
N LYS A 91 -0.24 -15.40 3.36
CA LYS A 91 -1.63 -15.85 3.40
C LYS A 91 -2.00 -16.89 2.34
N SER A 92 -1.49 -16.75 1.11
CA SER A 92 -1.81 -17.65 0.00
C SER A 92 -0.86 -17.47 -1.19
N ARG A 93 -0.94 -18.37 -2.19
CA ARG A 93 -0.30 -18.16 -3.50
C ARG A 93 -0.81 -16.90 -4.19
N SER A 94 -2.10 -16.61 -4.08
CA SER A 94 -2.72 -15.45 -4.72
C SER A 94 -2.20 -14.14 -4.14
N SER A 95 -2.03 -14.05 -2.82
CA SER A 95 -1.43 -12.86 -2.20
C SER A 95 0.02 -12.69 -2.62
N PHE A 96 0.82 -13.78 -2.60
CA PHE A 96 2.20 -13.73 -3.09
C PHE A 96 2.29 -13.22 -4.55
N LEU A 97 1.43 -13.72 -5.43
CA LEU A 97 1.41 -13.29 -6.84
C LEU A 97 0.93 -11.85 -7.01
N ALA A 98 -0.01 -11.40 -6.17
CA ALA A 98 -0.46 -10.01 -6.16
C ALA A 98 0.67 -9.08 -5.73
N ASP A 99 1.35 -9.38 -4.61
CA ASP A 99 2.46 -8.59 -4.09
C ASP A 99 3.60 -8.51 -5.12
N ALA A 100 3.99 -9.64 -5.71
CA ALA A 100 5.03 -9.67 -6.73
C ALA A 100 4.63 -8.90 -8.01
N ALA A 101 3.34 -8.94 -8.39
CA ALA A 101 2.86 -8.16 -9.52
C ALA A 101 2.87 -6.67 -9.22
N LEU A 102 2.46 -6.27 -8.01
CA LEU A 102 2.49 -4.88 -7.58
C LEU A 102 3.93 -4.37 -7.51
N GLU A 103 4.87 -5.09 -6.90
CA GLU A 103 6.30 -4.77 -6.90
C GLU A 103 6.81 -4.59 -8.34
N LYS A 104 6.46 -5.52 -9.25
CA LYS A 104 6.93 -5.46 -10.65
C LYS A 104 6.33 -4.29 -11.43
N LEU A 105 5.10 -3.91 -11.13
CA LEU A 105 4.43 -2.72 -11.69
C LEU A 105 4.95 -1.42 -11.06
N GLY A 106 5.87 -1.51 -10.11
CA GLY A 106 6.37 -0.39 -9.32
C GLY A 106 5.26 0.21 -8.47
N ARG A 107 4.36 -0.62 -7.95
CA ARG A 107 3.24 -0.24 -7.07
C ARG A 107 3.55 -0.30 -5.57
N ILE A 108 4.69 -0.89 -5.23
CA ILE A 108 5.26 -1.03 -3.88
C ILE A 108 6.79 -1.05 -3.99
#